data_AF-A0A1D2QUG9-F1
#
_entry.id   AF-A0A1D2QUG9-F1
#
_cell.length_a   1.000
_cell.length_b   1.000
_cell.length_c   1.000
_cell.angle_alpha   90.00
_cell.angle_beta   90.00
_cell.angle_gamma   90.00
#
_symmetry.space_group_name_H-M   'P 1'
#
loop_
_entity.id
_entity.type
_entity.pdbx_description
1 polymer ?
#
loop_
_entity_poly.entity_id
_entity_poly.type
_entity_poly.pdbx_seq_one_letter_code
_entity_poly.pdbx_strand_id
1 'polypeptide(L)' 'MKNVYVSIPDEMYKSIENRVDLGIYSNVDEVVNKALKKMFAEQSREFLRKMTKNLGITKDDVLSELENVRDSK' A
#
# COMPACT_ATOMS: atom_id res chain seq x y z
N MET A 1 -13.48 -15.49 0.99
CA MET A 1 -12.79 -14.59 0.03
C MET A 1 -13.09 -15.07 -1.38
N LYS A 2 -13.11 -14.17 -2.36
CA LYS A 2 -13.31 -14.56 -3.76
C LYS A 2 -11.95 -14.95 -4.33
N ASN A 3 -11.83 -16.17 -4.85
CA ASN A 3 -10.58 -16.63 -5.47
C ASN A 3 -10.43 -15.97 -6.84
N VAL A 4 -9.21 -15.54 -7.14
CA VAL A 4 -8.85 -14.94 -8.42
C VAL A 4 -7.74 -15.79 -9.03
N TYR A 5 -7.93 -16.24 -10.26
CA TYR A 5 -6.92 -16.98 -11.01
C TYR A 5 -6.29 -16.04 -12.03
N VAL A 6 -4.96 -15.95 -12.02
CA VAL A 6 -4.18 -15.05 -12.87
C VAL A 6 -2.98 -15.81 -13.40
N SER A 7 -2.67 -15.64 -14.69
CA SER A 7 -1.40 -16.11 -15.27
C SER A 7 -0.34 -15.04 -15.11
N ILE A 8 0.84 -15.42 -14.64
CA ILE A 8 1.98 -14.53 -14.46
C ILE A 8 3.22 -15.09 -15.16
N PRO A 9 4.19 -14.25 -15.55
CA PRO A 9 5.44 -14.73 -16.11
C PRO A 9 6.22 -15.63 -15.14
N ASP A 10 6.90 -16.66 -15.65
CA ASP A 10 7.67 -17.61 -14.84
C ASP A 10 8.73 -16.94 -13.96
N GLU A 11 9.39 -15.90 -14.48
CA GLU A 11 10.38 -15.13 -13.70
C GLU A 11 9.75 -14.45 -12.48
N MET A 12 8.51 -13.96 -12.64
CA MET A 12 7.75 -13.35 -11.55
C MET A 12 7.36 -14.39 -10.52
N TYR A 13 6.93 -15.57 -10.98
CA TYR A 13 6.59 -16.70 -10.11
C TYR A 13 7.81 -17.14 -9.27
N LYS A 14 8.98 -17.32 -9.90
CA LYS A 14 10.25 -17.63 -9.21
C LYS A 14 10.62 -16.58 -8.16
N SER A 15 10.43 -15.29 -8.48
CA SER A 15 10.69 -14.21 -7.53
C SER A 15 9.77 -14.25 -6.31
N ILE A 16 8.51 -14.69 -6.49
CA ILE A 16 7.56 -14.87 -5.40
C ILE A 16 7.95 -16.08 -4.54
N GLU A 17 8.25 -17.22 -5.14
CA GLU A 17 8.69 -18.43 -4.42
C GLU A 17 9.96 -18.17 -3.61
N ASN A 18 10.97 -17.53 -4.20
CA ASN A 18 12.21 -17.20 -3.49
C ASN A 18 11.96 -16.40 -2.20
N ARG A 19 10.94 -15.54 -2.16
CA ARG A 19 10.62 -14.77 -0.94
C ARG A 19 9.97 -15.64 0.14
N VAL A 20 9.28 -16.71 -0.25
CA VAL A 20 8.76 -17.72 0.67
C VAL A 20 9.90 -18.62 1.15
N ASP A 21 10.79 -19.06 0.26
CA ASP A 21 11.93 -19.90 0.60
C ASP A 21 12.92 -19.21 1.55
N LEU A 22 13.09 -17.89 1.40
CA LEU A 22 13.87 -17.06 2.32
C LEU A 22 13.18 -16.83 3.67
N GLY A 23 11.96 -17.33 3.87
CA GLY A 23 11.18 -17.16 5.10
C GLY A 23 10.66 -15.73 5.33
N ILE A 24 10.70 -14.86 4.31
CA ILE A 24 10.21 -13.48 4.42
C ILE A 24 8.67 -13.47 4.50
N TYR A 25 8.04 -14.44 3.85
CA TYR A 25 6.59 -14.64 3.87
C TYR A 25 6.27 -16.12 4.09
N SER A 26 5.10 -16.39 4.66
CA SER A 26 4.69 -17.74 5.04
C SER A 26 4.21 -18.56 3.84
N ASN A 27 3.70 -17.90 2.79
CA ASN A 27 3.20 -18.53 1.57
C ASN A 27 3.08 -17.50 0.42
N VAL A 28 2.85 -18.00 -0.79
CA VAL A 28 2.67 -17.22 -2.03
C VAL A 28 1.54 -16.19 -1.90
N ASP A 29 0.39 -16.59 -1.34
CA ASP A 29 -0.77 -15.71 -1.19
C ASP A 29 -0.44 -14.50 -0.32
N GLU A 30 0.38 -14.67 0.72
CA GLU A 30 0.82 -13.58 1.57
C GLU A 30 1.70 -12.59 0.81
N VAL A 31 2.62 -13.07 -0.04
CA VAL A 31 3.47 -12.23 -0.89
C VAL A 31 2.60 -11.36 -1.80
N VAL A 32 1.66 -11.99 -2.51
CA VAL A 32 0.78 -11.30 -3.47
C VAL A 32 -0.13 -10.30 -2.76
N ASN A 33 -0.77 -10.71 -1.67
CA ASN A 33 -1.66 -9.82 -0.92
C ASN A 33 -0.92 -8.59 -0.36
N LYS A 34 0.28 -8.77 0.17
CA LYS A 34 1.08 -7.65 0.68
C LYS A 34 1.57 -6.74 -0.45
N ALA A 35 1.98 -7.30 -1.59
CA ALA A 35 2.37 -6.52 -2.76
C ALA A 35 1.20 -5.66 -3.27
N LEU A 36 -0.01 -6.24 -3.40
CA LEU A 36 -1.21 -5.50 -3.82
C LEU A 36 -1.58 -4.41 -2.82
N LYS A 37 -1.60 -4.72 -1.51
CA LYS A 37 -1.86 -3.72 -0.47
C LYS A 37 -0.85 -2.56 -0.52
N LYS A 38 0.43 -2.86 -0.75
CA LYS A 38 1.47 -1.84 -0.90
C LYS A 38 1.21 -0.96 -2.13
N MET A 39 0.92 -1.55 -3.28
CA MET A 39 0.59 -0.82 -4.50
C MET A 39 -0.60 0.12 -4.30
N PHE A 40 -1.69 -0.38 -3.71
CA PHE A 40 -2.86 0.46 -3.40
C PHE A 40 -2.50 1.61 -2.45
N ALA A 41 -1.73 1.33 -1.39
CA ALA A 41 -1.31 2.38 -0.46
C ALA A 41 -0.44 3.46 -1.14
N GLU A 42 0.44 3.07 -2.07
CA GLU A 42 1.26 4.00 -2.86
C GLU A 42 0.40 4.88 -3.78
N GLN A 43 -0.56 4.28 -4.49
CA GLN A 43 -1.51 5.01 -5.33
C GLN A 43 -2.36 5.98 -4.51
N SER A 44 -2.88 5.55 -3.35
CA SER A 44 -3.64 6.42 -2.45
C SER A 44 -2.80 7.59 -1.93
N ARG A 45 -1.54 7.35 -1.55
CA ARG A 45 -0.63 8.42 -1.11
C ARG A 45 -0.35 9.41 -2.24
N GLU A 46 -0.11 8.94 -3.45
CA GLU A 46 0.10 9.81 -4.60
C GLU A 46 -1.13 10.65 -4.91
N PHE A 47 -2.32 10.04 -4.87
CA PHE A 47 -3.59 10.74 -5.03
C PHE A 47 -3.75 11.84 -3.99
N LEU A 48 -3.56 11.53 -2.70
CA LEU A 48 -3.65 12.51 -1.62
C LEU A 48 -2.65 13.64 -1.81
N ARG A 49 -1.41 13.31 -2.19
CA ARG A 49 -0.36 14.31 -2.44
C ARG A 49 -0.71 15.26 -3.59
N LYS A 50 -1.31 14.74 -4.67
CA LYS A 50 -1.80 15.56 -5.79
C LYS A 50 -2.97 16.43 -5.35
N MET A 51 -3.90 15.85 -4.59
CA MET A 51 -5.07 16.56 -4.07
C MET A 51 -4.69 17.72 -3.15
N THR A 52 -3.82 17.50 -2.16
CA THR A 52 -3.38 18.56 -1.24
C THR A 52 -2.66 19.67 -1.99
N LYS A 53 -1.79 19.32 -2.95
CA LYS A 53 -1.12 20.30 -3.81
C LYS A 53 -2.11 21.14 -4.62
N ASN A 54 -3.13 20.50 -5.21
CA ASN A 54 -4.13 21.19 -6.03
C ASN A 54 -5.05 22.10 -5.20
N LEU A 55 -5.35 21.71 -3.97
CA LEU A 55 -6.18 22.51 -3.04
C LEU A 55 -5.37 23.57 -2.28
N GLY A 56 -4.05 23.65 -2.49
CA GLY A 56 -3.18 24.57 -1.76
C GLY A 56 -3.03 24.26 -0.27
N ILE A 57 -3.39 23.04 0.15
CA ILE A 57 -3.30 22.60 1.54
C ILE A 57 -1.82 22.42 1.90
N THR A 58 -1.38 23.15 2.91
CA THR A 58 -0.02 23.12 3.42
C THR A 58 0.16 22.04 4.49
N LYS A 59 1.42 21.79 4.85
CA LYS A 59 1.72 20.90 5.98
C LYS A 59 1.13 21.44 7.29
N ASP A 60 1.17 22.76 7.48
CA ASP A 60 0.74 23.40 8.71
C ASP A 60 -0.78 23.31 8.89
N ASP A 61 -1.54 23.39 7.79
CA ASP A 61 -2.99 23.16 7.79
C ASP A 61 -3.31 21.74 8.28
N VAL A 62 -2.60 20.73 7.74
CA VAL A 62 -2.81 19.33 8.13
C VAL A 62 -2.41 19.08 9.59
N LEU A 63 -1.33 19.70 10.06
CA LEU A 63 -0.88 19.58 11.46
C LEU A 63 -1.90 20.20 12.42
N SER A 64 -2.41 21.38 12.10
CA SER A 64 -3.42 22.08 12.91
C SER A 64 -4.70 21.25 13.03
N GLU A 65 -5.16 20.66 11.93
CA GLU A 65 -6.32 19.76 11.94
C GLU A 65 -6.06 18.48 12.76
N LEU A 66 -4.86 17.90 12.69
CA LEU A 66 -4.51 16.72 13.49
C LEU A 66 -4.50 17.02 14.99
N GLU A 67 -4.02 18.19 15.39
CA GLU A 67 -4.07 18.65 16.78
C GLU A 67 -5.51 18.82 17.25
N ASN A 68 -6.37 19.46 16.44
CA ASN A 68 -7.80 19.59 16.73
C ASN A 68 -8.51 18.24 16.91
N VAL A 69 -8.20 17.23 16.08
CA VAL A 69 -8.77 15.88 16.19
C VAL A 69 -8.25 15.14 17.42
N ARG A 70 -6.99 15.34 17.81
CA ARG A 70 -6.42 14.73 19.02
C ARG A 70 -7.06 15.32 20.28
N ASP A 71 -7.24 16.64 20.30
CA ASP A 71 -7.67 17.38 21.49
C ASP A 71 -9.20 17.42 21.63
N SER A 72 -9.95 16.93 20.62
CA SER A 72 -11.40 16.69 20.68
C SER A 72 -11.80 15.30 21.21
N LYS A 73 -10.82 14.50 21.65
CA LYS A 73 -11.02 13.26 22.43
C LYS A 73 -10.78 13.49 23.90
#